data_AF-A0A452Y6D2-F1
#
_entry.id   AF-A0A452Y6D2-F1
#
_cell.length_a   1.000
_cell.length_b   1.000
_cell.length_c   1.000
_cell.angle_alpha   90.00
_cell.angle_beta   90.00
_cell.angle_gamma   90.00
#
_symmetry.space_group_name_H-M   'P 1'
#
loop_
_entity.id
_entity.type
_entity.pdbx_description
1 polymer ?
#
loop_
_entity_poly.entity_id
_entity_poly.type
_entity_poly.pdbx_seq_one_letter_code
_entity_poly.pdbx_strand_id
1 'polypeptide(L)'
;MAEALLHHLPRRFGASTTASSSPPSHGVLSPAPRADLRVTRLAAAAPPGRPRRLMAHAAVRSEAGEQPKWWEKNAGANMIDIHSTQEFLDALRDAGDRLVIVEFYGTWCGSCRALFPRLCRTATDNPNIVFLKVNFDENKPMCKRLNVKVLPFFHFYRGADGQLEAFSCSLAKFQKLKDAIAVHNTDRCSIGPPVGVGDVLDSSSSQEKPAEAAS
;
A
#
# COMPACT_ATOMS: atom_id res chain seq x y z
N MET A 1 -46.09 3.77 -36.26
CA MET A 1 -46.56 5.17 -36.45
C MET A 1 -45.47 6.07 -35.89
N ALA A 2 -44.39 6.24 -36.66
CA ALA A 2 -44.09 7.43 -37.46
C ALA A 2 -43.38 8.51 -36.58
N GLU A 3 -42.05 8.58 -36.56
CA GLU A 3 -41.13 9.20 -37.54
C GLU A 3 -40.93 10.71 -37.26
N ALA A 4 -39.70 11.12 -36.95
CA ALA A 4 -39.11 12.38 -37.45
C ALA A 4 -37.58 12.38 -37.25
N LEU A 5 -36.90 12.54 -38.37
CA LEU A 5 -35.46 12.55 -38.61
C LEU A 5 -34.83 13.97 -38.55
N LEU A 6 -33.49 13.96 -38.63
CA LEU A 6 -32.59 14.88 -39.36
C LEU A 6 -31.90 16.06 -38.65
N HIS A 7 -30.60 15.83 -38.40
CA HIS A 7 -29.43 16.58 -38.90
C HIS A 7 -29.16 18.03 -38.44
N HIS A 8 -27.95 18.27 -37.94
CA HIS A 8 -26.95 19.13 -38.61
C HIS A 8 -25.52 18.91 -38.05
N LEU A 9 -24.58 18.59 -38.97
CA LEU A 9 -23.11 18.58 -38.81
C LEU A 9 -22.53 20.03 -38.94
N PRO A 10 -21.25 20.26 -39.28
CA PRO A 10 -20.10 20.47 -38.38
C PRO A 10 -19.37 21.82 -38.65
N ARG A 11 -18.46 22.30 -37.77
CA ARG A 11 -17.44 23.32 -38.15
C ARG A 11 -16.12 23.11 -37.40
N ARG A 12 -15.06 22.65 -38.09
CA ARG A 12 -13.95 23.41 -38.73
C ARG A 12 -12.84 23.79 -37.73
N PHE A 13 -11.70 23.10 -37.78
CA PHE A 13 -10.47 23.44 -38.53
C PHE A 13 -9.83 24.77 -38.11
N GLY A 14 -8.71 24.67 -37.41
CA GLY A 14 -7.71 25.73 -37.23
C GLY A 14 -6.33 25.08 -37.21
N ALA A 15 -5.56 25.33 -38.26
CA ALA A 15 -4.28 24.71 -38.55
C ALA A 15 -3.09 25.42 -37.88
N SER A 16 -2.01 24.64 -37.76
CA SER A 16 -0.58 24.97 -37.74
C SER A 16 -0.11 26.42 -37.62
N THR A 17 0.88 26.65 -36.76
CA THR A 17 2.07 27.45 -37.12
C THR A 17 3.31 26.93 -36.41
N THR A 18 4.37 26.84 -37.21
CA THR A 18 5.74 26.38 -36.95
C THR A 18 6.65 27.54 -36.54
N ALA A 19 7.63 27.29 -35.66
CA ALA A 19 8.96 27.96 -35.59
C ALA A 19 9.74 27.27 -34.45
N SER A 20 10.87 26.57 -34.59
CA SER A 20 12.14 26.82 -35.29
C SER A 20 12.84 28.12 -34.87
N SER A 21 13.79 28.01 -33.93
CA SER A 21 15.07 28.75 -34.01
C SER A 21 16.12 28.10 -33.11
N SER A 22 17.29 27.90 -33.71
CA SER A 22 18.48 27.18 -33.26
C SER A 22 19.37 28.01 -32.30
N PRO A 23 20.46 27.44 -31.75
CA PRO A 23 21.21 27.99 -30.62
C PRO A 23 22.41 28.84 -31.06
N PRO A 24 23.10 29.52 -30.13
CA PRO A 24 24.45 29.99 -30.35
C PRO A 24 25.52 29.11 -29.67
N SER A 25 26.68 29.21 -30.28
CA SER A 25 27.89 28.40 -30.25
C SER A 25 28.97 28.90 -29.28
N HIS A 26 29.77 27.93 -28.81
CA HIS A 26 31.22 27.97 -28.58
C HIS A 26 31.87 29.01 -27.65
N GLY A 27 32.44 28.50 -26.55
CA GLY A 27 33.51 29.13 -25.78
C GLY A 27 34.53 28.08 -25.35
N VAL A 28 35.77 28.26 -25.79
CA VAL A 28 36.90 27.33 -25.79
C VAL A 28 37.81 27.56 -24.56
N LEU A 29 38.25 26.45 -23.95
CA LEU A 29 39.57 26.15 -23.37
C LEU A 29 40.26 27.13 -22.39
N SER A 30 40.47 26.66 -21.14
CA SER A 30 41.84 26.52 -20.58
C SER A 30 41.85 25.76 -19.24
N PRO A 31 42.80 24.81 -19.04
CA PRO A 31 43.04 24.17 -17.76
C PRO A 31 44.12 24.93 -16.97
N ALA A 32 43.89 25.14 -15.68
CA ALA A 32 44.86 25.70 -14.74
C ALA A 32 45.27 24.65 -13.68
N PRO A 33 46.45 24.80 -13.05
CA PRO A 33 47.36 23.69 -12.77
C PRO A 33 47.16 22.97 -11.43
N ARG A 34 47.65 21.73 -11.42
CA ARG A 34 47.87 20.87 -10.25
C ARG A 34 48.82 21.55 -9.26
N ALA A 35 48.36 21.80 -8.05
CA ALA A 35 49.23 22.07 -6.91
C ALA A 35 49.39 20.79 -6.09
N ASP A 36 50.59 20.23 -6.20
CA ASP A 36 51.12 19.13 -5.41
C ASP A 36 51.42 19.66 -3.99
N LEU A 37 50.54 19.37 -3.03
CA LEU A 37 50.78 19.66 -1.62
C LEU A 37 51.04 18.35 -0.89
N ARG A 38 52.32 17.98 -0.87
CA ARG A 38 52.91 17.08 0.11
C ARG A 38 52.67 17.63 1.51
N VAL A 39 51.62 17.17 2.17
CA VAL A 39 51.47 17.33 3.62
C VAL A 39 52.23 16.20 4.29
N THR A 40 53.38 16.56 4.83
CA THR A 40 54.24 15.77 5.71
C THR A 40 53.40 15.17 6.84
N ARG A 41 53.47 13.85 7.03
CA ARG A 41 52.94 13.17 8.22
C ARG A 41 53.65 13.73 9.44
N LEU A 42 52.99 14.61 10.19
CA LEU A 42 53.40 14.95 11.54
C LEU A 42 52.92 13.82 12.47
N ALA A 43 53.88 13.14 13.10
CA ALA A 43 53.62 12.12 14.10
C ALA A 43 52.93 12.75 15.33
N ALA A 44 51.67 12.41 15.55
CA ALA A 44 50.95 12.77 16.77
C ALA A 44 51.34 11.80 17.89
N ALA A 45 52.02 12.33 18.90
CA ALA A 45 52.33 11.65 20.15
C ALA A 45 51.04 11.23 20.87
N ALA A 46 51.01 9.99 21.35
CA ALA A 46 49.90 9.44 22.13
C ALA A 46 49.82 10.10 23.52
N PRO A 47 48.62 10.53 23.98
CA PRO A 47 48.45 11.02 25.35
C PRO A 47 48.43 9.88 26.37
N PRO A 48 48.87 10.12 27.62
CA PRO A 48 48.91 9.12 28.68
C PRO A 48 47.50 8.71 29.14
N GLY A 49 47.42 7.45 29.58
CA GLY A 49 46.19 6.72 29.87
C GLY A 49 45.24 7.39 30.85
N ARG A 50 43.95 7.33 30.53
CA ARG A 50 42.86 7.61 31.47
C ARG A 50 42.61 6.39 32.35
N PRO A 51 42.39 6.56 33.67
CA PRO A 51 41.98 5.46 34.53
C PRO A 51 40.60 4.96 34.08
N ARG A 52 40.48 3.65 33.86
CA ARG A 52 39.21 2.97 33.58
C ARG A 52 38.30 3.13 34.80
N ARG A 53 37.37 4.08 34.75
CA ARG A 53 36.23 4.12 35.66
C ARG A 53 35.35 2.90 35.34
N LEU A 54 35.37 1.90 36.21
CA LEU A 54 34.50 0.74 36.11
C LEU A 54 33.06 1.20 36.33
N MET A 55 32.32 1.40 35.25
CA MET A 55 30.87 1.53 35.29
C MET A 55 30.30 0.13 35.48
N ALA A 56 29.95 -0.21 36.72
CA ALA A 56 29.05 -1.31 37.00
C ALA A 56 27.70 -0.98 36.36
N HIS A 57 27.51 -1.44 35.12
CA HIS A 57 26.20 -1.48 34.51
C HIS A 57 25.45 -2.60 35.22
N ALA A 58 24.54 -2.23 36.11
CA ALA A 58 23.49 -3.12 36.54
C ALA A 58 22.81 -3.64 35.27
N ALA A 59 23.06 -4.91 34.94
CA ALA A 59 22.40 -5.58 33.84
C ALA A 59 20.93 -5.74 34.23
N VAL A 60 20.12 -4.74 33.89
CA VAL A 60 18.69 -4.96 33.67
C VAL A 60 18.63 -6.05 32.62
N ARG A 61 18.16 -7.23 33.04
CA ARG A 61 17.74 -8.30 32.14
C ARG A 61 16.54 -7.74 31.38
N SER A 62 16.78 -7.23 30.17
CA SER A 62 15.71 -6.97 29.23
C SER A 62 15.00 -8.30 28.99
N GLU A 63 13.73 -8.36 29.38
CA GLU A 63 12.80 -9.33 28.80
C GLU A 63 12.95 -9.26 27.28
N ALA A 64 12.99 -10.41 26.63
CA ALA A 64 13.31 -10.55 25.21
C ALA A 64 12.64 -9.45 24.38
N GLY A 65 13.43 -8.48 23.94
CA GLY A 65 12.96 -7.32 23.20
C GLY A 65 12.61 -7.72 21.77
N GLU A 66 11.41 -8.27 21.60
CA GLU A 66 10.82 -8.48 20.28
C GLU A 66 10.61 -7.09 19.65
N GLN A 67 11.34 -6.79 18.57
CA GLN A 67 11.11 -5.57 17.81
C GLN A 67 9.70 -5.63 17.20
N PRO A 68 8.87 -4.58 17.31
CA PRO A 68 7.50 -4.62 16.83
C PRO A 68 7.48 -4.86 15.31
N LYS A 69 6.51 -5.65 14.86
CA LYS A 69 6.36 -5.94 13.44
C LYS A 69 6.10 -4.65 12.67
N TRP A 70 6.62 -4.54 11.45
CA TRP A 70 6.56 -3.28 10.72
C TRP A 70 5.13 -2.82 10.42
N TRP A 71 4.19 -3.76 10.31
CA TRP A 71 2.76 -3.53 10.07
C TRP A 71 1.95 -3.18 11.34
N GLU A 72 2.57 -3.17 12.51
CA GLU A 72 1.95 -2.72 13.76
C GLU A 72 2.38 -1.29 14.11
N LYS A 73 3.53 -0.86 13.59
CA LYS A 73 4.12 0.44 13.93
C LYS A 73 3.28 1.62 13.42
N ASN A 74 2.75 2.43 14.35
CA ASN A 74 1.89 3.58 14.04
C ASN A 74 0.55 3.22 13.38
N ALA A 75 0.09 1.98 13.51
CA ALA A 75 -1.26 1.61 13.09
C ALA A 75 -2.29 2.39 13.93
N GLY A 76 -3.26 3.02 13.27
CA GLY A 76 -4.35 3.74 13.93
C GLY A 76 -5.41 2.79 14.52
N ALA A 77 -6.31 3.32 15.36
CA ALA A 77 -7.38 2.53 15.99
C ALA A 77 -8.38 1.92 14.98
N ASN A 78 -8.48 2.49 13.79
CA ASN A 78 -9.30 1.99 12.68
C ASN A 78 -8.55 1.03 11.76
N MET A 79 -7.35 0.56 12.13
CA MET A 79 -6.59 -0.46 11.40
C MET A 79 -6.57 -1.77 12.19
N ILE A 80 -7.27 -2.78 11.69
CA ILE A 80 -7.49 -4.07 12.37
C ILE A 80 -6.69 -5.16 11.65
N ASP A 81 -5.91 -5.95 12.40
CA ASP A 81 -5.23 -7.13 11.87
C ASP A 81 -6.21 -8.30 11.78
N ILE A 82 -6.21 -9.00 10.64
CA ILE A 82 -7.10 -10.13 10.37
C ILE A 82 -6.29 -11.43 10.39
N HIS A 83 -6.68 -12.35 11.26
CA HIS A 83 -6.00 -13.62 11.48
C HIS A 83 -6.82 -14.83 11.04
N SER A 84 -8.10 -14.65 10.71
CA SER A 84 -8.95 -15.72 10.22
C SER A 84 -9.99 -15.26 9.20
N THR A 85 -10.54 -16.22 8.47
CA THR A 85 -11.66 -15.96 7.54
C THR A 85 -12.91 -15.49 8.29
N GLN A 86 -13.17 -16.02 9.48
CA GLN A 86 -14.34 -15.64 10.26
C GLN A 86 -14.22 -14.20 10.74
N GLU A 87 -13.06 -13.82 11.28
CA GLU A 87 -12.78 -12.46 11.71
C GLU A 87 -12.89 -11.45 10.56
N PHE A 88 -12.44 -11.83 9.36
CA PHE A 88 -12.63 -11.02 8.16
C PHE A 88 -14.11 -10.77 7.84
N LEU A 89 -14.93 -11.82 7.85
CA LEU A 89 -16.36 -11.72 7.58
C LEU A 89 -17.09 -10.94 8.67
N ASP A 90 -16.71 -11.12 9.92
CA ASP A 90 -17.26 -10.41 11.06
C ASP A 90 -16.93 -8.92 10.98
N ALA A 91 -15.69 -8.55 10.68
CA ALA A 91 -15.28 -7.17 10.50
C ALA A 91 -16.03 -6.46 9.36
N LEU A 92 -16.30 -7.16 8.24
CA LEU A 92 -17.10 -6.63 7.14
C LEU A 92 -18.55 -6.39 7.53
N ARG A 93 -19.15 -7.32 8.29
CA ARG A 93 -20.53 -7.18 8.78
C ARG A 93 -20.65 -6.04 9.79
N ASP A 94 -19.72 -5.98 10.75
CA ASP A 94 -19.74 -5.02 11.85
C ASP A 94 -19.43 -3.60 11.38
N ALA A 95 -18.75 -3.44 10.24
CA ALA A 95 -18.55 -2.15 9.59
C ALA A 95 -19.87 -1.51 9.09
N GLY A 96 -20.93 -2.30 8.88
CA GLY A 96 -22.20 -1.81 8.37
C GLY A 96 -22.04 -1.10 7.02
N ASP A 97 -22.45 0.16 6.95
CA ASP A 97 -22.38 0.98 5.73
C ASP A 97 -21.10 1.84 5.63
N ARG A 98 -20.14 1.61 6.52
CA ARG A 98 -18.84 2.28 6.46
C ARG A 98 -18.02 1.70 5.31
N LEU A 99 -17.20 2.55 4.71
CA LEU A 99 -16.21 2.08 3.75
C LEU A 99 -15.16 1.24 4.48
N VAL A 100 -14.93 0.03 3.97
CA VAL A 100 -13.89 -0.89 4.44
C VAL A 100 -12.83 -1.03 3.36
N ILE A 101 -11.57 -0.81 3.73
CA ILE A 101 -10.42 -0.96 2.84
C ILE A 101 -9.58 -2.11 3.37
N VAL A 102 -9.43 -3.16 2.56
CA VAL A 102 -8.67 -4.35 2.92
C VAL A 102 -7.32 -4.27 2.25
N GLU A 103 -6.24 -4.15 3.02
CA GLU A 103 -4.86 -4.28 2.56
C GLU A 103 -4.40 -5.73 2.69
N PHE A 104 -4.11 -6.36 1.54
CA PHE A 104 -3.40 -7.62 1.51
C PHE A 104 -1.90 -7.34 1.41
N TYR A 105 -1.15 -7.77 2.42
CA TYR A 105 0.29 -7.58 2.51
C TYR A 105 1.02 -8.90 2.77
N GLY A 106 2.35 -8.88 2.63
CA GLY A 106 3.20 -10.03 2.98
C GLY A 106 4.34 -9.58 3.89
N THR A 107 4.76 -10.44 4.80
CA THR A 107 5.81 -10.11 5.80
C THR A 107 7.14 -9.70 5.15
N TRP A 108 7.45 -10.32 4.02
CA TRP A 108 8.64 -10.15 3.18
C TRP A 108 8.45 -9.09 2.06
N CYS A 109 7.29 -8.45 1.97
CA CYS A 109 6.97 -7.53 0.88
C CYS A 109 7.55 -6.12 1.11
N GLY A 110 8.65 -5.81 0.43
CA GLY A 110 9.30 -4.48 0.50
C GLY A 110 8.39 -3.32 0.07
N SER A 111 7.60 -3.51 -1.01
CA SER A 111 6.63 -2.51 -1.48
C SER A 111 5.54 -2.22 -0.45
N CYS A 112 5.06 -3.25 0.26
CA CYS A 112 4.04 -3.12 1.30
C CYS A 112 4.61 -2.32 2.48
N ARG A 113 5.82 -2.66 2.94
CA ARG A 113 6.51 -1.92 4.01
C ARG A 113 6.74 -0.45 3.67
N ALA A 114 7.05 -0.13 2.41
CA ALA A 114 7.23 1.25 1.97
C ALA A 114 5.91 2.03 1.88
N LEU A 115 4.80 1.34 1.57
CA LEU A 115 3.46 1.92 1.47
C LEU A 115 2.85 2.21 2.84
N PHE A 116 3.11 1.34 3.82
CA PHE A 116 2.46 1.32 5.12
C PHE A 116 2.44 2.67 5.86
N PRO A 117 3.53 3.47 5.94
CA PRO A 117 3.48 4.78 6.59
C PRO A 117 2.51 5.77 5.93
N ARG A 118 2.27 5.65 4.61
CA ARG A 118 1.26 6.46 3.91
C ARG A 118 -0.14 5.95 4.22
N LEU A 119 -0.32 4.63 4.32
CA LEU A 119 -1.60 4.04 4.69
C LEU A 119 -2.02 4.43 6.12
N CYS A 120 -1.11 4.38 7.09
CA CYS A 120 -1.39 4.82 8.47
C CYS A 120 -1.84 6.29 8.53
N ARG A 121 -1.22 7.17 7.72
CA ARG A 121 -1.65 8.58 7.62
C ARG A 121 -3.05 8.68 7.04
N THR A 122 -3.34 7.98 5.94
CA THR A 122 -4.68 7.96 5.36
C THR A 122 -5.72 7.43 6.35
N ALA A 123 -5.39 6.41 7.15
CA ALA A 123 -6.27 5.90 8.20
C ALA A 123 -6.54 6.94 9.29
N THR A 124 -5.50 7.67 9.70
CA THR A 124 -5.62 8.78 10.66
C THR A 124 -6.49 9.92 10.13
N ASP A 125 -6.32 10.28 8.85
CA ASP A 125 -7.08 11.35 8.19
C ASP A 125 -8.55 10.96 7.95
N ASN A 126 -8.88 9.66 7.98
CA ASN A 126 -10.22 9.14 7.67
C ASN A 126 -10.70 8.18 8.77
N PRO A 127 -11.05 8.67 9.98
CA PRO A 127 -11.42 7.82 11.11
C PRO A 127 -12.71 6.99 10.88
N ASN A 128 -13.58 7.46 9.97
CA ASN A 128 -14.81 6.76 9.62
C ASN A 128 -14.59 5.54 8.73
N ILE A 129 -13.43 5.44 8.06
CA ILE A 129 -13.08 4.28 7.22
C ILE A 129 -12.46 3.19 8.10
N VAL A 130 -12.84 1.94 7.86
CA VAL A 130 -12.21 0.77 8.50
C VAL A 130 -11.13 0.23 7.59
N PHE A 131 -9.92 0.02 8.12
CA PHE A 131 -8.82 -0.59 7.41
C PHE A 131 -8.58 -1.99 7.96
N LEU A 132 -8.64 -3.01 7.11
CA LEU A 132 -8.34 -4.39 7.48
C LEU A 132 -6.99 -4.79 6.89
N LYS A 133 -6.08 -5.24 7.74
CA LYS A 133 -4.74 -5.71 7.35
C LYS A 133 -4.75 -7.23 7.31
N VAL A 134 -4.64 -7.79 6.12
CA VAL A 134 -4.63 -9.25 5.90
C VAL A 134 -3.22 -9.67 5.52
N ASN A 135 -2.57 -10.41 6.40
CA ASN A 135 -1.30 -11.06 6.08
C ASN A 135 -1.56 -12.24 5.13
N PHE A 136 -1.07 -12.13 3.90
CA PHE A 136 -1.21 -13.15 2.87
C PHE A 136 -0.60 -14.49 3.29
N ASP A 137 0.52 -14.48 4.01
CA ASP A 137 1.22 -15.70 4.41
C ASP A 137 0.45 -16.50 5.46
N GLU A 138 -0.25 -15.81 6.36
CA GLU A 138 -1.09 -16.40 7.42
C GLU A 138 -2.47 -16.81 6.89
N ASN A 139 -3.02 -16.09 5.91
CA ASN A 139 -4.37 -16.27 5.39
C ASN A 139 -4.42 -16.76 3.93
N LYS A 140 -3.44 -17.59 3.51
CA LYS A 140 -3.29 -18.03 2.09
C LYS A 140 -4.58 -18.58 1.45
N PRO A 141 -5.36 -19.46 2.09
CA PRO A 141 -6.57 -20.02 1.46
C PRO A 141 -7.62 -18.95 1.18
N MET A 142 -7.83 -18.03 2.12
CA MET A 142 -8.77 -16.92 1.97
C MET A 142 -8.31 -15.97 0.86
N CYS A 143 -7.03 -15.56 0.88
CA CYS A 143 -6.49 -14.64 -0.12
C CYS A 143 -6.59 -15.22 -1.55
N LYS A 144 -6.37 -16.53 -1.72
CA LYS A 144 -6.54 -17.21 -3.01
C LYS A 144 -7.99 -17.20 -3.50
N ARG A 145 -8.95 -17.45 -2.62
CA ARG A 145 -10.39 -17.42 -2.95
C ARG A 145 -10.86 -16.01 -3.30
N LEU A 146 -10.31 -15.00 -2.63
CA LEU A 146 -10.49 -13.58 -2.95
C LEU A 146 -9.71 -13.14 -4.20
N ASN A 147 -9.08 -14.06 -4.92
CA ASN A 147 -8.35 -13.83 -6.17
C ASN A 147 -7.18 -12.83 -6.04
N VAL A 148 -6.55 -12.77 -4.85
CA VAL A 148 -5.36 -11.95 -4.58
C VAL A 148 -4.12 -12.68 -5.10
N LYS A 149 -3.55 -12.16 -6.20
CA LYS A 149 -2.40 -12.79 -6.90
C LYS A 149 -1.08 -12.05 -6.73
N VAL A 150 -1.13 -10.77 -6.39
CA VAL A 150 0.04 -9.88 -6.29
C VAL A 150 -0.07 -9.05 -5.03
N LEU A 151 1.05 -8.66 -4.43
CA LEU A 151 1.09 -7.84 -3.23
C LEU A 151 1.88 -6.54 -3.49
N PRO A 152 1.48 -5.41 -2.88
CA PRO A 152 0.24 -5.20 -2.12
C PRO A 152 -1.01 -5.17 -3.01
N PHE A 153 -2.14 -5.62 -2.46
CA PHE A 153 -3.45 -5.60 -3.11
C PHE A 153 -4.49 -4.95 -2.21
N PHE A 154 -5.48 -4.30 -2.81
CA PHE A 154 -6.54 -3.60 -2.08
C PHE A 154 -7.90 -4.03 -2.58
N HIS A 155 -8.79 -4.39 -1.65
CA HIS A 155 -10.23 -4.48 -1.90
C HIS A 155 -10.96 -3.38 -1.15
N PHE A 156 -12.01 -2.84 -1.75
CA PHE A 156 -12.91 -1.89 -1.11
C PHE A 156 -14.26 -2.56 -0.96
N TYR A 157 -14.83 -2.49 0.23
CA TYR A 157 -16.17 -2.98 0.52
C TYR A 157 -17.01 -1.89 1.16
N ARG A 158 -18.32 -1.90 0.90
CA ARG A 158 -19.25 -1.01 1.59
C ARG A 158 -20.65 -1.59 1.62
N GLY A 159 -21.22 -1.73 2.82
CA GLY A 159 -22.64 -2.03 3.00
C GLY A 159 -23.16 -3.12 2.06
N ALA A 160 -24.35 -2.87 1.52
CA ALA A 160 -25.03 -3.80 0.62
C ALA A 160 -24.40 -3.88 -0.79
N ASP A 161 -23.56 -2.91 -1.17
CA ASP A 161 -22.87 -2.93 -2.46
C ASP A 161 -21.79 -4.02 -2.52
N GLY A 162 -21.37 -4.54 -1.36
CA GLY A 162 -20.34 -5.57 -1.30
C GLY A 162 -19.01 -5.04 -1.80
N GLN A 163 -18.35 -5.76 -2.71
CA GLN A 163 -17.03 -5.38 -3.24
C GLN A 163 -17.14 -4.31 -4.33
N LEU A 164 -16.58 -3.13 -4.06
CA LEU A 164 -16.60 -1.97 -4.94
C LEU A 164 -15.41 -1.95 -5.91
N GLU A 165 -14.20 -2.16 -5.38
CA GLU A 165 -12.95 -2.02 -6.12
C GLU A 165 -11.97 -3.13 -5.73
N ALA A 166 -11.12 -3.53 -6.68
CA ALA A 166 -10.05 -4.50 -6.48
C ALA A 166 -8.84 -4.15 -7.35
N PHE A 167 -7.72 -3.76 -6.73
CA PHE A 167 -6.52 -3.37 -7.47
C PHE A 167 -5.23 -3.53 -6.68
N SER A 168 -4.11 -3.69 -7.40
CA SER A 168 -2.77 -3.55 -6.83
C SER A 168 -2.33 -2.09 -6.78
N CYS A 169 -1.58 -1.71 -5.75
CA CYS A 169 -1.12 -0.34 -5.57
C CYS A 169 0.29 -0.27 -4.98
N SER A 170 1.25 0.28 -5.71
CA SER A 170 2.57 0.62 -5.16
C SER A 170 2.60 2.05 -4.63
N LEU A 171 3.68 2.41 -3.90
CA LEU A 171 3.86 3.77 -3.38
C LEU A 171 3.79 4.85 -4.49
N ALA A 172 4.31 4.55 -5.69
CA ALA A 172 4.25 5.44 -6.84
C ALA A 172 2.82 5.66 -7.36
N LYS A 173 1.93 4.68 -7.16
CA LYS A 173 0.54 4.71 -7.60
C LYS A 173 -0.44 4.96 -6.44
N PHE A 174 0.05 5.46 -5.30
CA PHE A 174 -0.77 5.72 -4.11
C PHE A 174 -1.93 6.69 -4.36
N GLN A 175 -1.81 7.54 -5.38
CA GLN A 175 -2.91 8.40 -5.81
C GLN A 175 -4.17 7.61 -6.19
N LYS A 176 -4.02 6.42 -6.80
CA LYS A 176 -5.15 5.54 -7.14
C LYS A 176 -5.96 5.15 -5.89
N LEU A 177 -5.29 4.90 -4.76
CA LEU A 177 -5.97 4.60 -3.50
C LEU A 177 -6.77 5.81 -3.01
N LYS A 178 -6.20 7.01 -3.09
CA LYS A 178 -6.88 8.25 -2.68
C LYS A 178 -8.08 8.57 -3.57
N ASP A 179 -7.94 8.37 -4.88
CA ASP A 179 -9.02 8.61 -5.84
C ASP A 179 -10.19 7.65 -5.58
N ALA A 180 -9.89 6.36 -5.33
CA ALA A 180 -10.91 5.37 -4.94
C ALA A 180 -11.61 5.76 -3.62
N ILE A 181 -10.87 6.25 -2.63
CA ILE A 181 -11.46 6.77 -1.38
C ILE A 181 -12.39 7.95 -1.69
N ALA A 182 -11.95 8.92 -2.50
CA ALA A 182 -12.78 10.08 -2.83
C ALA A 182 -14.08 9.70 -3.55
N VAL A 183 -14.04 8.69 -4.42
CA VAL A 183 -15.22 8.17 -5.13
C VAL A 183 -16.19 7.46 -4.19
N HIS A 184 -15.69 6.64 -3.26
CA HIS A 184 -16.52 5.73 -2.46
C HIS A 184 -16.80 6.20 -1.04
N ASN A 185 -16.16 7.26 -0.55
CA ASN A 185 -16.37 7.79 0.81
C ASN A 185 -17.58 8.75 0.91
N THR A 186 -18.39 8.90 -0.15
CA THR A 186 -19.60 9.73 -0.11
C THR A 186 -20.63 9.17 0.87
N ASP A 187 -21.38 10.04 1.55
CA ASP A 187 -22.53 9.68 2.38
C ASP A 187 -23.63 9.08 1.49
N ARG A 188 -23.60 7.76 1.35
CA ARG A 188 -24.66 6.97 0.73
C ARG A 188 -25.27 6.12 1.84
N CYS A 189 -26.59 6.01 1.83
CA CYS A 189 -27.31 5.06 2.65
C CYS A 189 -27.60 3.82 1.81
N SER A 190 -26.90 2.73 2.11
CA SER A 190 -27.23 1.42 1.55
C SER A 190 -28.46 0.86 2.25
N ILE A 191 -29.59 0.71 1.55
CA ILE A 191 -30.81 0.08 2.09
C ILE A 191 -30.66 -1.44 1.89
N GLY A 192 -29.90 -2.10 2.76
CA GLY A 192 -29.74 -3.55 2.74
C GLY A 192 -28.70 -4.04 3.73
N PRO A 193 -28.76 -5.33 4.15
CA PRO A 193 -27.71 -5.92 4.96
C PRO A 193 -26.38 -5.92 4.19
N PRO A 194 -25.23 -5.77 4.87
CA PRO A 194 -23.95 -5.77 4.20
C PRO A 194 -23.71 -7.10 3.49
N VAL A 195 -23.41 -7.04 2.19
CA VAL A 195 -23.10 -8.24 1.40
C VAL A 195 -21.69 -8.68 1.76
N GLY A 196 -21.63 -9.67 2.64
CA GLY A 196 -20.37 -10.31 3.00
C GLY A 196 -19.83 -11.16 1.86
N VAL A 197 -18.51 -11.38 1.83
CA VAL A 197 -17.86 -12.28 0.85
C VAL A 197 -18.14 -13.77 1.15
N GLY A 198 -19.03 -14.05 2.12
CA GLY A 198 -19.35 -15.38 2.64
C GLY A 198 -19.88 -16.37 1.60
N ASP A 199 -20.59 -15.89 0.57
CA ASP A 199 -21.06 -16.76 -0.53
C ASP A 199 -19.94 -17.11 -1.51
N VAL A 200 -18.99 -16.20 -1.75
CA VAL A 200 -17.84 -16.38 -2.67
C VAL A 200 -16.82 -17.34 -2.07
N LEU A 201 -16.40 -17.01 -0.85
CA LEU A 201 -16.59 -17.84 0.30
C LEU A 201 -16.92 -19.34 0.08
N ASP A 202 -18.09 -19.72 0.56
CA ASP A 202 -18.66 -21.06 0.66
C ASP A 202 -18.77 -21.82 -0.68
N SER A 203 -19.09 -21.13 -1.78
CA SER A 203 -19.34 -21.74 -3.10
C SER A 203 -18.13 -22.46 -3.71
N SER A 204 -16.92 -22.28 -3.15
CA SER A 204 -15.70 -22.94 -3.62
C SER A 204 -15.30 -24.18 -2.82
N SER A 205 -16.13 -24.70 -1.91
CA SER A 205 -15.81 -25.87 -1.08
C SER A 205 -15.93 -27.22 -1.82
N SER A 206 -16.49 -27.26 -3.04
CA SER A 206 -16.76 -28.49 -3.80
C SER A 206 -15.69 -28.95 -4.80
N GLN A 207 -14.40 -28.76 -4.52
CA GLN A 207 -13.34 -29.50 -5.24
C GLN A 207 -12.48 -30.30 -4.27
N GLU A 208 -13.12 -31.24 -3.58
CA GLU A 208 -12.44 -32.44 -3.13
C GLU A 208 -12.15 -33.28 -4.38
N LYS A 209 -10.89 -33.29 -4.82
CA LYS A 209 -10.40 -34.17 -5.88
C LYS A 209 -10.47 -35.60 -5.35
N PRO A 210 -11.27 -36.52 -5.93
CA PRO A 210 -11.21 -37.92 -5.52
C PRO A 210 -9.80 -38.44 -5.81
N ALA A 211 -9.18 -39.03 -4.79
CA ALA A 211 -7.96 -39.79 -4.96
C ALA A 211 -8.27 -40.98 -5.89
N GLU A 212 -7.59 -41.00 -7.03
CA GLU A 212 -7.55 -42.11 -7.96
C GLU A 212 -6.99 -43.33 -7.22
N ALA A 213 -7.87 -44.28 -6.92
CA ALA A 213 -7.52 -45.59 -6.40
C ALA A 213 -6.86 -46.38 -7.53
N ALA A 214 -5.54 -46.54 -7.44
CA ALA A 214 -4.78 -47.49 -8.24
C ALA A 214 -4.24 -48.59 -7.32
N SER A 215 -4.94 -49.73 -7.27
CA SER A 215 -4.40 -51.10 -7.21
C SER A 215 -5.55 -52.10 -7.13
#